data_AF-U2BAW8-F1
#
_entry.id   AF-U2BAW8-F1
#
_cell.length_a   1.000
_cell.length_b   1.000
_cell.length_c   1.000
_cell.angle_alpha   90.00
_cell.angle_beta   90.00
_cell.angle_gamma   90.00
#
_symmetry.space_group_name_H-M   'P 1'
#
loop_
_entity.id
_entity.type
_entity.pdbx_description
1 polymer ?
#
loop_
_entity_poly.entity_id
_entity_poly.type
_entity_poly.pdbx_seq_one_letter_code
_entity_poly.pdbx_strand_id
1 'polypeptide(L)'
;LLLRAGLNAGCWTIGLAACGPLCGLAPADWQALSGSERECLRAQATLQLYRLGSHSVIDHLGEIGPSLADIGMRRSKGEKP
;
A
#
# COMPACT_ATOMS: atom_id res chain seq x y z
N LEU A 1 -10.92 -2.79 -6.41
CA LEU A 1 -11.59 -4.10 -6.49
C LEU A 1 -10.76 -5.21 -5.85
N LEU A 2 -9.48 -5.39 -6.22
CA LEU A 2 -8.64 -6.45 -5.67
C LEU A 2 -8.40 -6.37 -4.16
N LEU A 3 -8.13 -5.18 -3.61
CA LEU A 3 -7.96 -5.01 -2.15
C LEU A 3 -9.20 -5.52 -1.38
N ARG A 4 -10.40 -5.08 -1.77
CA ARG A 4 -11.64 -5.51 -1.13
C ARG A 4 -11.88 -7.01 -1.29
N ALA A 5 -11.55 -7.58 -2.45
CA ALA A 5 -11.66 -9.02 -2.68
C ALA A 5 -10.73 -9.81 -1.74
N GLY A 6 -9.48 -9.38 -1.56
CA GLY A 6 -8.54 -10.00 -0.62
C GLY A 6 -9.01 -9.93 0.83
N LEU A 7 -9.53 -8.78 1.26
CA LEU A 7 -10.12 -8.63 2.59
C LEU A 7 -11.33 -9.57 2.79
N ASN A 8 -12.23 -9.61 1.81
CA ASN A 8 -13.41 -10.49 1.88
C ASN A 8 -13.04 -11.99 1.86
N ALA A 9 -11.87 -12.33 1.30
CA ALA A 9 -11.33 -13.69 1.29
C ALA A 9 -10.54 -14.04 2.58
N GLY A 10 -10.44 -13.12 3.55
CA GLY A 10 -9.67 -13.34 4.78
C GLY A 10 -8.16 -13.40 4.54
N CYS A 11 -7.67 -12.72 3.50
CA CYS A 11 -6.24 -12.63 3.20
C CYS A 11 -5.62 -11.38 3.83
N TRP A 12 -4.34 -11.49 4.21
CA TRP A 12 -3.51 -10.31 4.47
C TRP A 12 -3.40 -9.48 3.20
N THR A 13 -3.35 -8.15 3.35
CA THR A 13 -3.31 -7.23 2.21
C THR A 13 -2.25 -6.15 2.41
N ILE A 14 -1.43 -5.95 1.39
CA ILE A 14 -0.44 -4.87 1.32
C ILE A 14 -0.85 -3.95 0.17
N GLY A 15 -1.12 -2.68 0.49
CA GLY A 15 -1.45 -1.65 -0.49
C GLY A 15 -0.18 -1.01 -1.07
N LEU A 16 -0.26 -0.52 -2.30
CA LEU A 16 0.84 0.20 -2.97
C LEU A 16 0.46 1.67 -3.15
N ALA A 17 1.20 2.57 -2.49
CA ALA A 17 0.89 3.99 -2.44
C ALA A 17 1.40 4.79 -3.64
N ALA A 18 2.46 4.35 -4.33
CA ALA A 18 3.02 5.09 -5.47
C ALA A 18 2.69 4.48 -6.85
N CYS A 19 2.24 3.21 -6.90
CA CYS A 19 2.06 2.47 -8.16
C CYS A 19 0.66 1.86 -8.33
N GLY A 20 -0.35 2.44 -7.67
CA GLY A 20 -1.75 2.05 -7.80
C GLY A 20 -2.57 3.02 -8.67
N PRO A 21 -3.81 2.64 -9.03
CA PRO A 21 -4.75 3.54 -9.70
C PRO A 21 -5.09 4.80 -8.89
N LEU A 22 -4.76 4.83 -7.59
CA LEU A 22 -4.90 5.99 -6.72
C LEU A 22 -3.92 7.12 -7.07
N CYS A 23 -2.73 6.79 -7.61
CA CYS A 23 -1.84 7.81 -8.18
C CYS A 23 -2.24 8.17 -9.60
N GLY A 24 -2.71 7.21 -10.40
CA GLY A 24 -3.35 7.45 -11.70
C GLY A 24 -2.45 8.09 -12.78
N LEU A 25 -1.14 8.20 -12.53
CA LEU A 25 -0.17 8.87 -13.41
C LEU A 25 0.66 7.84 -14.17
N ALA A 26 1.02 8.18 -15.41
CA ALA A 26 2.03 7.43 -16.14
C ALA A 26 3.40 7.60 -15.44
N PRO A 27 4.35 6.66 -15.63
CA PRO A 27 5.65 6.73 -14.97
C PRO A 27 6.42 8.04 -15.24
N ALA A 28 6.32 8.58 -16.46
CA ALA A 28 6.97 9.84 -16.83
C ALA A 28 6.35 11.04 -16.11
N ASP A 29 5.02 11.10 -16.03
CA ASP A 29 4.31 12.16 -15.31
C ASP A 29 4.63 12.13 -13.82
N TRP A 30 4.69 10.93 -13.24
CA TRP A 30 5.11 10.75 -11.85
C TRP A 30 6.54 11.24 -11.60
N GLN A 31 7.46 10.99 -12.53
CA GLN A 31 8.85 11.45 -12.44
C GLN A 31 8.99 12.96 -12.61
N ALA A 32 8.10 13.59 -13.38
CA ALA A 32 8.08 15.03 -13.59
C ALA A 32 7.60 15.81 -12.37
N LEU A 33 6.88 15.16 -11.43
CA LEU A 33 6.45 15.78 -10.18
C LEU A 33 7.63 16.15 -9.28
N SER A 34 7.47 17.27 -8.58
CA SER A 34 8.37 17.66 -7.50
C SER A 34 8.34 16.63 -6.35
N GLY A 35 9.34 16.70 -5.46
CA GLY A 35 9.38 15.82 -4.28
C GLY A 35 8.15 15.96 -3.39
N SER A 36 7.72 17.20 -3.12
CA SER A 36 6.57 17.51 -2.27
C SER A 36 5.24 17.06 -2.87
N GLU A 37 5.06 17.19 -4.19
CA GLU A 37 3.86 16.68 -4.87
C GLU A 37 3.77 15.17 -4.78
N ARG A 38 4.88 14.46 -5.02
CA ARG A 38 4.92 13.01 -4.87
C ARG A 38 4.62 12.59 -3.43
N GLU A 39 5.19 13.25 -2.44
CA GLU A 39 4.91 12.97 -1.03
C GLU A 39 3.44 13.19 -0.68
N CYS A 40 2.85 14.30 -1.15
CA CYS A 40 1.43 14.60 -0.93
C CYS A 40 0.53 13.50 -1.51
N LEU A 41 0.78 13.09 -2.75
CA LEU A 41 0.02 12.02 -3.41
C LEU A 41 0.21 10.66 -2.71
N ARG A 42 1.44 10.30 -2.32
CA ARG A 42 1.71 9.06 -1.58
C ARG A 42 0.99 9.06 -0.23
N ALA A 43 1.05 10.16 0.52
CA ALA A 43 0.37 10.28 1.81
C ALA A 43 -1.16 10.13 1.67
N GLN A 44 -1.75 10.76 0.66
CA GLN A 44 -3.19 10.62 0.38
C GLN A 44 -3.57 9.18 0.03
N ALA A 45 -2.81 8.54 -0.87
CA ALA A 45 -3.05 7.16 -1.27
C ALA A 45 -2.91 6.20 -0.08
N THR A 46 -1.90 6.40 0.77
CA THR A 46 -1.67 5.62 1.99
C THR A 46 -2.83 5.70 2.95
N LEU A 47 -3.31 6.91 3.25
CA LEU A 47 -4.47 7.10 4.12
C LEU A 47 -5.72 6.44 3.55
N GLN A 48 -5.94 6.53 2.23
CA GLN A 48 -7.07 5.91 1.58
C GLN A 48 -7.01 4.37 1.63
N LEU A 49 -5.84 3.78 1.40
CA LEU A 49 -5.65 2.33 1.47
C LEU A 49 -5.87 1.78 2.88
N TYR A 50 -5.38 2.48 3.92
CA TYR A 50 -5.67 2.10 5.30
C TYR A 50 -7.15 2.25 5.65
N ARG A 51 -7.81 3.33 5.21
CA ARG A 51 -9.28 3.49 5.38
C ARG A 51 -10.09 2.38 4.72
N LEU A 52 -9.57 1.77 3.65
CA LEU A 52 -10.21 0.63 3.00
C LEU A 52 -9.99 -0.69 3.77
N GLY A 53 -9.07 -0.72 4.74
CA GLY A 53 -8.76 -1.89 5.55
C GLY A 53 -7.44 -2.58 5.19
N SER A 54 -6.55 -1.92 4.44
CA SER A 54 -5.24 -2.54 4.16
C SER A 54 -4.45 -2.79 5.44
N HIS A 55 -3.85 -3.97 5.58
CA HIS A 55 -3.08 -4.34 6.78
C HIS A 55 -1.69 -3.68 6.83
N SER A 56 -1.12 -3.41 5.67
CA SER A 56 0.11 -2.65 5.48
C SER A 56 0.00 -1.85 4.18
N VAL A 57 0.80 -0.79 4.06
CA VAL A 57 0.93 0.00 2.83
C VAL A 57 2.41 0.34 2.64
N ILE A 58 2.90 0.16 1.42
CA ILE A 58 4.28 0.47 1.03
C ILE A 58 4.27 1.37 -0.21
N ASP A 59 5.37 2.08 -0.46
CA ASP A 59 5.44 3.01 -1.60
C ASP A 59 5.61 2.23 -2.90
N HIS A 60 6.50 1.24 -2.91
CA HIS A 60 6.79 0.40 -4.08
C HIS A 60 7.19 -1.03 -3.70
N LEU A 61 7.16 -1.95 -4.67
CA LEU A 61 7.46 -3.37 -4.44
C LEU A 61 8.87 -3.66 -3.86
N GLY A 62 9.83 -2.76 -4.01
CA GLY A 62 11.14 -2.89 -3.34
C GLY A 62 11.07 -2.97 -1.81
N GLU A 63 9.97 -2.52 -1.20
CA GLU A 63 9.75 -2.54 0.26
C GLU A 63 8.92 -3.74 0.71
N ILE A 64 8.60 -4.69 -0.19
CA ILE A 64 7.75 -5.82 0.14
C ILE A 64 8.37 -6.76 1.18
N GLY A 65 9.69 -6.93 1.15
CA GLY A 65 10.41 -7.79 2.10
C GLY A 65 10.20 -7.37 3.57
N PRO A 66 10.54 -6.11 3.93
CA PRO A 66 10.25 -5.56 5.25
C PRO A 66 8.78 -5.65 5.66
N SER A 67 7.84 -5.35 4.75
CA SER A 67 6.40 -5.42 5.03
C SER A 67 5.92 -6.86 5.32
N LEU A 68 6.40 -7.84 4.55
CA LEU A 68 6.10 -9.26 4.81
C LEU A 68 6.70 -9.75 6.13
N ALA A 69 7.89 -9.27 6.49
CA ALA A 69 8.51 -9.59 7.78
C ALA A 69 7.69 -9.03 8.96
N ASP A 70 7.21 -7.78 8.86
CA ASP A 70 6.31 -7.18 9.85
C ASP A 70 5.01 -7.99 10.01
N ILE A 71 4.38 -8.35 8.89
CA ILE A 71 3.18 -9.21 8.91
C ILE A 71 3.49 -10.57 9.55
N GLY A 72 4.65 -11.16 9.26
CA GLY A 72 5.11 -12.40 9.89
C GLY A 72 5.19 -12.29 11.42
N MET A 73 5.73 -11.17 11.92
CA MET A 73 5.82 -10.88 13.36
C MET A 73 4.45 -10.62 14.01
N ARG A 74 3.55 -9.95 13.30
CA ARG A 74 2.16 -9.74 13.74
C ARG A 74 1.41 -11.06 13.86
N ARG A 75 1.56 -11.93 12.85
CA ARG A 75 1.01 -13.29 12.85
C ARG A 75 1.56 -14.14 13.99
N SER A 76 2.86 -14.06 14.30
CA SER A 76 3.44 -14.81 15.43
C SER A 76 2.90 -14.36 16.79
N LYS A 77 2.39 -13.12 16.88
CA LYS A 77 1.70 -12.58 18.07
C LYS A 77 0.20 -12.89 18.11
N GLY A 78 -0.31 -13.65 17.13
CA GLY A 78 -1.71 -14.06 17.08
C GLY A 78 -2.64 -13.13 16.30
N GLU A 79 -2.10 -12.08 15.66
CA GLU A 79 -2.89 -11.24 14.76
C GLU A 79 -3.33 -12.03 13.54
N LYS A 80 -4.56 -11.79 13.09
CA LYS A 80 -5.18 -12.38 11.91
C LYS A 80 -5.60 -11.26 10.95
N PRO A 81 -5.77 -11.57 9.66
CA PRO A 81 -6.48 -10.69 8.74
C PRO A 81 -7.88 -10.32 9.26
#